data_AF-A0A925V416-F1
#
_entry.id   AF-A0A925V416-F1
#
_cell.length_a   1.000
_cell.length_b   1.000
_cell.length_c   1.000
_cell.angle_alpha   90.00
_cell.angle_beta   90.00
_cell.angle_gamma   90.00
#
_symmetry.space_group_name_H-M   'P 1'
#
loop_
_entity.id
_entity.type
_entity.pdbx_description
1 polymer ?
#
loop_
_entity_poly.entity_id
_entity_poly.type
_entity_poly.pdbx_seq_one_letter_code
_entity_poly.pdbx_strand_id
1 'polypeptide(L)'
;SSDLDADLRAKVISPREAAQRRALLGERSGFYGAMDGAMRFVKGDAIVGLAITAVNLVGGIAIGRWRHGLDLGEALATYGRLTVGDGLLAQIPALLVSLAAGVLVARVDRQASGPRFAGWLDPPMLIVPAAFLLLIAIVPGMPRLAFVVTAIALATAAVLLTARREQLHPTAQRPQGDRLRVRMGVLADDDERGLTRALTEVCARCAASLRVEVPELELTVDRGLPPDRFEVLLGERRLLRTSLPEGAGRDDAAVLATFRAIMDHADVLVDLERIDRAVDEIREHRPALVERALARIDVVELLAIVRALLRERIPCPSMAELLAAVAEHPLPSAGSDRVRTIELVRERLAPLWLPPMIDALHRLGTPCWLRFEAELEQELVERAVTGTLGTKLGLSHAERVQWAGRVTAASSASTSDGTPRPLALLATADARPLLAELLAGATPHVVVLSFAELDAGQIARPHDVEWLVAP
;
A
#
# COMPACT_ATOMS: atom_id res chain seq x y z
N SER A 1 -9.69 3.08 -13.31
CA SER A 1 -10.41 3.40 -14.56
C SER A 1 -9.92 4.68 -15.23
N SER A 2 -9.11 5.54 -14.58
CA SER A 2 -8.69 6.83 -15.16
C SER A 2 -7.54 6.75 -16.18
N ASP A 3 -6.64 5.77 -16.11
CA ASP A 3 -5.60 5.59 -17.15
C ASP A 3 -6.22 5.23 -18.49
N LEU A 4 -7.31 4.44 -18.45
CA LEU A 4 -8.11 4.10 -19.62
C LEU A 4 -8.85 5.30 -20.23
N ASP A 5 -9.19 6.31 -19.43
CA ASP A 5 -9.83 7.54 -19.92
C ASP A 5 -8.83 8.54 -20.48
N ALA A 6 -7.64 8.59 -19.89
CA ALA A 6 -6.52 9.33 -20.45
C ALA A 6 -6.11 8.74 -21.81
N ASP A 7 -6.00 7.42 -21.90
CA ASP A 7 -5.69 6.71 -23.15
C ASP A 7 -6.82 6.84 -24.20
N LEU A 8 -8.09 6.88 -23.77
CA LEU A 8 -9.23 7.13 -24.67
C LEU A 8 -9.19 8.54 -25.27
N ARG A 9 -8.88 9.53 -24.43
CA ARG A 9 -8.80 10.95 -24.82
C ARG A 9 -7.54 11.23 -25.64
N ALA A 10 -6.47 10.47 -25.43
CA ALA A 10 -5.26 10.47 -26.25
C ALA A 10 -5.40 9.68 -27.58
N LYS A 11 -6.58 9.08 -27.85
CA LYS A 11 -6.86 8.20 -29.02
C LYS A 11 -5.98 6.93 -29.09
N VAL A 12 -5.40 6.51 -27.97
CA VAL A 12 -4.55 5.31 -27.87
C VAL A 12 -5.38 4.01 -27.84
N ILE A 13 -6.64 4.07 -27.39
CA ILE A 13 -7.60 2.93 -27.35
C ILE A 13 -9.02 3.37 -27.74
N SER A 14 -9.83 2.46 -28.30
CA SER A 14 -11.17 2.79 -28.82
C SER A 14 -12.29 2.83 -27.75
N PRO A 15 -13.41 3.56 -27.97
CA PRO A 15 -14.56 3.62 -27.04
C PRO A 15 -15.15 2.26 -26.66
N ARG A 16 -15.24 1.33 -27.62
CA ARG A 16 -15.71 -0.04 -27.35
C ARG A 16 -14.71 -0.83 -26.49
N GLU A 17 -13.42 -0.60 -26.69
CA GLU A 17 -12.33 -1.31 -26.02
C GLU A 17 -12.15 -0.85 -24.57
N ALA A 18 -12.35 0.43 -24.29
CA ALA A 18 -12.36 0.94 -22.92
C ALA A 18 -13.61 0.57 -22.15
N ALA A 19 -14.77 0.46 -22.81
CA ALA A 19 -15.98 -0.09 -22.20
C ALA A 19 -15.79 -1.57 -21.84
N GLN A 20 -15.20 -2.38 -22.73
CA GLN A 20 -14.85 -3.77 -22.46
C GLN A 20 -13.83 -3.92 -21.32
N ARG A 21 -12.75 -3.14 -21.31
CA ARG A 21 -11.72 -3.18 -20.24
C ARG A 21 -12.26 -2.70 -18.89
N ARG A 22 -13.20 -1.75 -18.87
CA ARG A 22 -13.92 -1.35 -17.64
C ARG A 22 -14.82 -2.44 -17.10
N ALA A 23 -15.59 -3.09 -17.98
CA ALA A 23 -16.41 -4.23 -17.59
C ALA A 23 -15.51 -5.34 -17.00
N LEU A 24 -14.36 -5.63 -17.64
CA LEU A 24 -13.38 -6.61 -17.16
C LEU A 24 -12.74 -6.24 -15.81
N LEU A 25 -12.48 -4.95 -15.54
CA LEU A 25 -11.89 -4.48 -14.27
C LEU A 25 -12.91 -4.47 -13.13
N GLY A 26 -14.15 -4.08 -13.40
CA GLY A 26 -15.24 -4.12 -12.42
C GLY A 26 -15.64 -5.56 -12.07
N GLU A 27 -15.73 -6.42 -13.09
CA GLU A 27 -15.95 -7.86 -12.91
C GLU A 27 -14.79 -8.51 -12.16
N ARG A 28 -13.52 -8.17 -12.47
CA ARG A 28 -12.35 -8.64 -11.68
C ARG A 28 -12.41 -8.20 -10.22
N SER A 29 -12.67 -6.93 -9.93
CA SER A 29 -12.67 -6.43 -8.53
C SER A 29 -13.83 -7.00 -7.71
N GLY A 30 -15.03 -7.14 -8.29
CA GLY A 30 -16.16 -7.81 -7.66
C GLY A 30 -15.95 -9.32 -7.51
N PHE A 31 -15.29 -9.95 -8.47
CA PHE A 31 -14.93 -11.37 -8.44
C PHE A 31 -13.85 -11.67 -7.39
N TYR A 32 -12.80 -10.84 -7.26
CA TYR A 32 -11.80 -10.97 -6.19
C TYR A 32 -12.40 -10.74 -4.79
N GLY A 33 -13.34 -9.81 -4.63
CA GLY A 33 -14.07 -9.60 -3.38
C GLY A 33 -15.02 -10.76 -3.02
N ALA A 34 -15.78 -11.27 -3.99
CA ALA A 34 -16.63 -12.46 -3.80
C ALA A 34 -15.80 -13.74 -3.57
N MET A 35 -14.61 -13.83 -4.16
CA MET A 35 -13.67 -14.94 -3.97
C MET A 35 -12.95 -14.91 -2.63
N ASP A 36 -12.53 -13.76 -2.13
CA ASP A 36 -11.96 -13.67 -0.79
C ASP A 36 -12.98 -14.11 0.27
N GLY A 37 -14.24 -13.68 0.08
CA GLY A 37 -15.40 -14.21 0.80
C GLY A 37 -15.50 -15.74 0.71
N ALA A 38 -15.56 -16.30 -0.52
CA ALA A 38 -15.66 -17.75 -0.72
C ALA A 38 -14.46 -18.54 -0.15
N MET A 39 -13.24 -18.02 -0.23
CA MET A 39 -12.04 -18.65 0.35
C MET A 39 -12.06 -18.64 1.88
N ARG A 40 -12.59 -17.58 2.50
CA ARG A 40 -12.80 -17.51 3.94
C ARG A 40 -13.90 -18.49 4.41
N PHE A 41 -14.95 -18.67 3.60
CA PHE A 41 -15.99 -19.69 3.82
C PHE A 41 -15.44 -21.13 3.68
N VAL A 42 -14.65 -21.44 2.65
CA VAL A 42 -14.08 -22.79 2.44
C VAL A 42 -13.06 -23.15 3.53
N LYS A 43 -12.22 -22.20 3.96
CA LYS A 43 -11.32 -22.40 5.12
C LYS A 43 -12.09 -22.65 6.42
N GLY A 44 -13.20 -21.93 6.64
CA GLY A 44 -14.07 -22.14 7.79
C GLY A 44 -14.77 -23.50 7.78
N ASP A 45 -15.30 -23.91 6.62
CA ASP A 45 -16.02 -25.18 6.45
C ASP A 45 -15.11 -26.40 6.65
N ALA A 46 -13.85 -26.33 6.20
CA ALA A 46 -12.87 -27.40 6.41
C ALA A 46 -12.51 -27.61 7.89
N ILE A 47 -12.34 -26.52 8.66
CA ILE A 47 -12.04 -26.58 10.09
C ILE A 47 -13.25 -27.14 10.87
N VAL A 48 -14.45 -26.68 10.54
CA VAL A 48 -15.70 -27.17 11.15
C VAL A 48 -15.93 -28.65 10.84
N GLY A 49 -15.72 -29.08 9.59
CA GLY A 49 -15.81 -30.49 9.19
C GLY A 49 -14.81 -31.39 9.91
N LEU A 50 -13.58 -30.92 10.12
CA LEU A 50 -12.58 -31.64 10.91
C LEU A 50 -12.98 -31.75 12.39
N ALA A 51 -13.53 -30.69 12.97
CA ALA A 51 -14.04 -30.70 14.34
C ALA A 51 -15.21 -31.67 14.52
N ILE A 52 -16.19 -31.67 13.59
CA ILE A 52 -17.32 -32.61 13.62
C ILE A 52 -16.84 -34.06 13.48
N THR A 53 -15.88 -34.31 12.59
CA THR A 53 -15.28 -35.64 12.41
C THR A 53 -14.60 -36.12 13.68
N ALA A 54 -13.86 -35.24 14.37
CA ALA A 54 -13.22 -35.57 15.64
C ALA A 54 -14.25 -35.89 16.74
N VAL A 55 -15.32 -35.10 16.84
CA VAL A 55 -16.41 -35.33 17.81
C VAL A 55 -17.14 -36.64 17.52
N ASN A 56 -17.49 -36.90 16.25
CA ASN A 56 -18.18 -38.13 15.85
C ASN A 56 -17.32 -39.38 16.09
N LEU A 57 -16.00 -39.28 15.88
CA LEU A 57 -15.07 -40.38 16.10
C LEU A 57 -14.92 -40.69 17.59
N VAL A 58 -14.66 -39.67 18.41
CA VAL A 58 -14.48 -39.83 19.86
C VAL A 58 -15.79 -40.28 20.51
N GLY A 59 -16.91 -39.66 20.13
CA GLY A 59 -18.25 -40.02 20.62
C GLY A 59 -18.66 -41.43 20.21
N GLY A 60 -18.42 -41.82 18.96
CA GLY A 60 -18.69 -43.16 18.45
C GLY A 60 -17.87 -44.24 19.18
N ILE A 61 -16.58 -44.01 19.42
CA ILE A 61 -15.72 -44.94 20.17
C ILE A 61 -16.17 -45.03 21.64
N ALA A 62 -16.49 -43.91 22.28
CA ALA A 62 -16.94 -43.88 23.66
C ALA A 62 -18.28 -44.62 23.86
N ILE A 63 -19.26 -44.37 22.99
CA ILE A 63 -20.57 -45.04 23.02
C ILE A 63 -20.43 -46.51 22.62
N GLY A 64 -19.59 -46.83 21.63
CA GLY A 64 -19.31 -48.19 21.19
C GLY A 64 -18.73 -49.07 22.30
N ARG A 65 -17.77 -48.54 23.08
CA ARG A 65 -17.23 -49.26 24.25
C ARG A 65 -18.23 -49.34 25.39
N TRP A 66 -18.92 -48.24 25.71
CA TRP A 66 -19.73 -48.19 26.93
C TRP A 66 -21.10 -48.86 26.79
N ARG A 67 -21.75 -48.71 25.63
CA ARG A 67 -23.12 -49.18 25.40
C ARG A 67 -23.20 -50.48 24.60
N HIS A 68 -22.26 -50.71 23.68
CA HIS A 68 -22.25 -51.90 22.82
C HIS A 68 -21.22 -52.95 23.20
N GLY A 69 -20.43 -52.72 24.27
CA GLY A 69 -19.46 -53.67 24.80
C GLY A 69 -18.32 -54.02 23.84
N LEU A 70 -18.12 -53.21 22.78
CA LEU A 70 -17.10 -53.46 21.77
C LEU A 70 -15.71 -53.26 22.36
N ASP A 71 -14.75 -54.08 21.95
CA ASP A 71 -13.35 -53.80 22.24
C ASP A 71 -12.87 -52.55 21.49
N LEU A 72 -11.79 -51.92 21.95
CA LEU A 72 -11.26 -50.66 21.40
C LEU A 72 -10.97 -50.80 19.91
N GLY A 73 -10.39 -51.93 19.50
CA GLY A 73 -10.10 -52.22 18.10
C GLY A 73 -11.36 -52.32 17.24
N GLU A 74 -12.41 -52.97 17.74
CA GLU A 74 -13.69 -53.15 17.03
C GLU A 74 -14.50 -51.85 16.96
N ALA A 75 -14.50 -51.06 18.04
CA ALA A 75 -15.12 -49.75 18.08
C ALA A 75 -14.45 -48.78 17.10
N LEU A 76 -13.10 -48.75 17.06
CA LEU A 76 -12.33 -47.98 16.08
C LEU A 76 -12.60 -48.42 14.65
N ALA A 77 -12.66 -49.73 14.39
CA ALA A 77 -12.90 -50.25 13.05
C ALA A 77 -14.32 -49.94 12.56
N THR A 78 -15.32 -49.92 13.44
CA THR A 78 -16.73 -49.70 13.09
C THR A 78 -17.06 -48.22 12.99
N TYR A 79 -16.84 -47.47 14.07
CA TYR A 79 -17.16 -46.05 14.11
C TYR A 79 -16.13 -45.21 13.34
N GLY A 80 -14.87 -45.64 13.26
CA GLY A 80 -13.88 -44.98 12.41
C GLY A 80 -14.21 -45.06 10.92
N ARG A 81 -14.73 -46.20 10.43
CA ARG A 81 -15.19 -46.32 9.03
C ARG A 81 -16.40 -45.43 8.76
N LEU A 82 -17.37 -45.39 9.67
CA LEU A 82 -18.56 -44.55 9.54
C LEU A 82 -18.21 -43.06 9.55
N THR A 83 -17.39 -42.62 10.50
CA THR A 83 -17.01 -41.20 10.65
C THR A 83 -16.12 -40.69 9.52
N VAL A 84 -15.19 -41.50 9.01
CA VAL A 84 -14.39 -41.13 7.83
C VAL A 84 -15.26 -41.06 6.58
N GLY A 85 -16.23 -41.98 6.43
CA GLY A 85 -17.20 -41.94 5.33
C GLY A 85 -18.05 -40.67 5.36
N ASP A 86 -18.53 -40.27 6.54
CA ASP A 86 -19.36 -39.08 6.74
C ASP A 86 -18.57 -37.78 6.45
N GLY A 87 -17.30 -37.71 6.91
CA GLY A 87 -16.41 -36.59 6.61
C GLY A 87 -16.09 -36.47 5.11
N LEU A 88 -15.85 -37.58 4.42
CA LEU A 88 -15.62 -37.61 2.98
C LEU A 88 -16.86 -37.19 2.18
N LEU A 89 -18.05 -37.66 2.57
CA LEU A 89 -19.30 -37.29 1.93
C LEU A 89 -19.62 -35.80 2.08
N ALA A 90 -19.31 -35.20 3.24
CA ALA A 90 -19.49 -33.78 3.48
C ALA A 90 -18.52 -32.89 2.66
N GLN A 91 -17.33 -33.40 2.33
CA GLN A 91 -16.28 -32.61 1.66
C GLN A 91 -16.25 -32.72 0.14
N ILE A 92 -16.80 -33.78 -0.46
CA ILE A 92 -16.86 -33.91 -1.93
C ILE A 92 -17.59 -32.70 -2.58
N PRO A 93 -18.75 -32.24 -2.09
CA PRO A 93 -19.43 -31.06 -2.66
C PRO A 93 -18.59 -29.79 -2.54
N ALA A 94 -17.96 -29.56 -1.38
CA ALA A 94 -17.12 -28.39 -1.14
C ALA A 94 -15.89 -28.36 -2.06
N LEU A 95 -15.25 -29.51 -2.28
CA LEU A 95 -14.12 -29.66 -3.20
C LEU A 95 -14.54 -29.41 -4.66
N LEU A 96 -15.70 -29.92 -5.08
CA LEU A 96 -16.21 -29.70 -6.43
C LEU A 96 -16.54 -28.23 -6.69
N VAL A 97 -17.15 -27.53 -5.72
CA VAL A 97 -17.43 -26.09 -5.81
C VAL A 97 -16.13 -25.28 -5.82
N SER A 98 -15.16 -25.62 -4.98
CA SER A 98 -13.85 -24.96 -4.92
C SER A 98 -13.05 -25.16 -6.22
N LEU A 99 -13.05 -26.36 -6.78
CA LEU A 99 -12.39 -26.67 -8.05
C LEU A 99 -13.08 -25.98 -9.23
N ALA A 100 -14.41 -25.97 -9.27
CA ALA A 100 -15.18 -25.25 -10.29
C ALA A 100 -14.90 -23.75 -10.25
N ALA A 101 -14.84 -23.16 -9.06
CA ALA A 101 -14.43 -21.77 -8.87
C ALA A 101 -12.98 -21.55 -9.33
N GLY A 102 -12.03 -22.40 -8.92
CA GLY A 102 -10.61 -22.30 -9.33
C GLY A 102 -10.40 -22.40 -10.84
N VAL A 103 -11.13 -23.27 -11.53
CA VAL A 103 -11.09 -23.39 -13.00
C VAL A 103 -11.73 -22.18 -13.69
N LEU A 104 -12.80 -21.63 -13.13
CA LEU A 104 -13.44 -20.41 -13.63
C LEU A 104 -12.47 -19.20 -13.55
N VAL A 105 -11.70 -19.10 -12.46
CA VAL A 105 -10.67 -18.07 -12.23
C VAL A 105 -9.54 -18.15 -13.24
N ALA A 106 -9.02 -19.36 -13.47
CA ALA A 106 -7.91 -19.61 -14.37
C ALA A 106 -8.25 -19.27 -15.84
N ARG A 107 -9.54 -19.14 -16.20
CA ARG A 107 -9.97 -18.78 -17.56
C ARG A 107 -9.93 -17.28 -17.87
N VAL A 108 -9.82 -16.40 -16.86
CA VAL A 108 -9.86 -14.92 -17.02
C VAL A 108 -8.48 -14.30 -17.26
N ASP A 109 -7.41 -15.11 -17.24
CA ASP A 109 -6.03 -14.64 -17.45
C ASP A 109 -5.38 -15.30 -18.67
N ARG A 110 -5.80 -14.87 -19.87
CA ARG A 110 -5.25 -15.35 -21.16
C ARG A 110 -3.90 -14.73 -21.54
N GLN A 111 -3.10 -14.24 -20.58
CA GLN A 111 -1.75 -13.71 -20.88
C GLN A 111 -0.59 -14.33 -20.08
N ALA A 112 -0.84 -15.31 -19.21
CA ALA A 112 0.24 -16.09 -18.61
C ALA A 112 0.30 -17.49 -19.26
N SER A 113 1.20 -17.66 -20.23
CA SER A 113 1.55 -19.00 -20.71
C SER A 113 2.26 -19.77 -19.60
N GLY A 114 1.59 -20.77 -19.00
CA GLY A 114 2.21 -21.82 -18.19
C GLY A 114 1.27 -22.40 -17.11
N PRO A 115 1.36 -23.72 -16.79
CA PRO A 115 0.50 -24.36 -15.81
C PRO A 115 0.95 -24.00 -14.38
N ARG A 116 0.59 -22.81 -13.89
CA ARG A 116 0.98 -22.30 -12.56
C ARG A 116 0.07 -22.77 -11.42
N PHE A 117 -0.45 -24.00 -11.47
CA PHE A 117 -1.21 -24.57 -10.35
C PHE A 117 -0.34 -24.80 -9.11
N ALA A 118 0.96 -25.08 -9.30
CA ALA A 118 1.91 -25.33 -8.22
C ALA A 118 2.33 -24.07 -7.43
N GLY A 119 2.07 -22.86 -7.95
CA GLY A 119 2.46 -21.61 -7.29
C GLY A 119 1.56 -21.23 -6.11
N TRP A 120 0.35 -21.79 -6.03
CA TRP A 120 -0.66 -21.45 -5.02
C TRP A 120 -0.67 -22.42 -3.83
N LEU A 121 0.13 -23.49 -3.88
CA LEU A 121 0.24 -24.51 -2.84
C LEU A 121 1.46 -24.19 -1.96
N ASP A 122 1.21 -23.74 -0.73
CA ASP A 122 2.28 -23.55 0.25
C ASP A 122 2.68 -24.88 0.91
N PRO A 123 3.98 -25.16 1.15
CA PRO A 123 4.45 -26.40 1.79
C PRO A 123 3.72 -26.75 3.10
N PRO A 124 3.40 -25.80 4.01
CA PRO A 124 2.60 -26.09 5.20
C PRO A 124 1.21 -26.66 4.89
N MET A 125 0.58 -26.28 3.78
CA MET A 125 -0.75 -26.78 3.37
C MET A 125 -0.72 -28.25 2.96
N LEU A 126 0.45 -28.81 2.62
CA LEU A 126 0.63 -30.21 2.23
C LEU A 126 1.13 -31.08 3.39
N ILE A 127 1.90 -30.50 4.31
CA ILE A 127 2.47 -31.20 5.46
C ILE A 127 1.39 -31.57 6.49
N VAL A 128 0.44 -30.67 6.77
CA VAL A 128 -0.62 -30.93 7.76
C VAL A 128 -1.51 -32.12 7.35
N PRO A 129 -2.02 -32.21 6.10
CA PRO A 129 -2.73 -33.40 5.64
C PRO A 129 -1.86 -34.66 5.62
N ALA A 130 -0.58 -34.57 5.23
CA ALA A 130 0.33 -35.72 5.20
C ALA A 130 0.53 -36.33 6.60
N ALA A 131 0.71 -35.49 7.62
CA ALA A 131 0.82 -35.92 9.01
C ALA A 131 -0.47 -36.59 9.51
N PHE A 132 -1.63 -36.03 9.16
CA PHE A 132 -2.93 -36.59 9.52
C PHE A 132 -3.20 -37.95 8.87
N LEU A 133 -2.85 -38.13 7.58
CA LEU A 133 -2.98 -39.42 6.89
C LEU A 133 -2.07 -40.49 7.52
N LEU A 134 -0.88 -40.10 8.00
CA LEU A 134 0.02 -41.01 8.71
C LEU A 134 -0.58 -41.47 10.06
N LEU A 135 -1.24 -40.56 10.78
CA LEU A 135 -1.96 -40.87 12.02
C LEU A 135 -3.11 -41.86 11.77
N ILE A 136 -3.88 -41.66 10.70
CA ILE A 136 -4.98 -42.54 10.30
C ILE A 136 -4.48 -43.92 9.87
N ALA A 137 -3.30 -44.02 9.23
CA ALA A 137 -2.74 -45.29 8.79
C ALA A 137 -2.46 -46.28 9.95
N ILE A 138 -2.33 -45.79 11.18
CA ILE A 138 -2.14 -46.60 12.38
C ILE A 138 -3.44 -47.32 12.78
N VAL A 139 -4.60 -46.79 12.40
CA VAL A 139 -5.91 -47.35 12.75
C VAL A 139 -6.12 -48.73 12.09
N PRO A 140 -6.45 -49.79 12.88
CA PRO A 140 -6.68 -51.13 12.35
C PRO A 140 -7.95 -51.20 11.48
N GLY A 141 -7.87 -51.95 10.37
CA GLY A 141 -8.97 -52.10 9.41
C GLY A 141 -8.98 -51.09 8.26
N MET A 142 -8.09 -50.11 8.26
CA MET A 142 -7.92 -49.13 7.19
C MET A 142 -6.91 -49.60 6.12
N PRO A 143 -7.04 -49.19 4.85
CA PRO A 143 -6.07 -49.49 3.79
C PRO A 143 -4.75 -48.73 4.02
N ARG A 144 -3.93 -49.25 4.94
CA ARG A 144 -2.68 -48.61 5.44
C ARG A 144 -1.73 -48.23 4.32
N LEU A 145 -1.60 -49.09 3.31
CA LEU A 145 -0.73 -48.86 2.16
C LEU A 145 -1.15 -47.60 1.37
N ALA A 146 -2.44 -47.38 1.14
CA ALA A 146 -2.93 -46.22 0.40
C ALA A 146 -2.65 -44.92 1.14
N PHE A 147 -2.87 -44.89 2.46
CA PHE A 147 -2.62 -43.72 3.29
C PHE A 147 -1.14 -43.38 3.42
N VAL A 148 -0.29 -44.39 3.65
CA VAL A 148 1.17 -44.19 3.78
C VAL A 148 1.78 -43.71 2.46
N VAL A 149 1.41 -44.33 1.33
CA VAL A 149 1.89 -43.92 0.00
C VAL A 149 1.47 -42.48 -0.31
N THR A 150 0.21 -42.12 -0.01
CA THR A 150 -0.29 -40.76 -0.24
C THR A 150 0.39 -39.74 0.67
N ALA A 151 0.60 -40.06 1.95
CA ALA A 151 1.32 -39.21 2.89
C ALA A 151 2.77 -38.96 2.44
N ILE A 152 3.47 -40.02 2.01
CA ILE A 152 4.83 -39.91 1.47
C ILE A 152 4.84 -39.07 0.19
N ALA A 153 3.87 -39.25 -0.71
CA ALA A 153 3.76 -38.47 -1.93
C ALA A 153 3.54 -36.98 -1.64
N LEU A 154 2.67 -36.63 -0.69
CA LEU A 154 2.42 -35.25 -0.26
C LEU A 154 3.64 -34.62 0.44
N ALA A 155 4.30 -35.36 1.34
CA ALA A 155 5.52 -34.90 2.00
C ALA A 155 6.67 -34.71 0.98
N THR A 156 6.81 -35.63 0.03
CA THR A 156 7.81 -35.53 -1.05
C THR A 156 7.49 -34.36 -1.96
N ALA A 157 6.22 -34.14 -2.31
CA ALA A 157 5.79 -32.97 -3.07
C ALA A 157 6.06 -31.67 -2.30
N ALA A 158 5.82 -31.63 -0.98
CA ALA A 158 6.14 -30.47 -0.15
C ALA A 158 7.65 -30.18 -0.15
N VAL A 159 8.50 -31.20 0.05
CA VAL A 159 9.97 -31.04 0.00
C VAL A 159 10.44 -30.62 -1.39
N LEU A 160 9.90 -31.21 -2.45
CA LEU A 160 10.23 -30.83 -3.83
C LEU A 160 9.75 -29.41 -4.15
N LEU A 161 8.61 -28.96 -3.62
CA LEU A 161 8.13 -27.59 -3.79
C LEU A 161 8.97 -26.61 -2.97
N THR A 162 9.44 -26.96 -1.78
CA THR A 162 10.37 -26.13 -0.99
C THR A 162 11.74 -26.02 -1.68
N ALA A 163 12.29 -27.14 -2.15
CA ALA A 163 13.55 -27.18 -2.89
C ALA A 163 13.44 -26.49 -4.25
N ARG A 164 12.30 -26.61 -4.95
CA ARG A 164 12.02 -25.84 -6.16
C ARG A 164 11.74 -24.39 -5.87
N ARG A 165 11.21 -24.02 -4.70
CA ARG A 165 11.14 -22.61 -4.26
C ARG A 165 12.56 -22.09 -4.07
N GLU A 166 13.44 -22.80 -3.34
CA GLU A 166 14.86 -22.41 -3.23
C GLU A 166 15.57 -22.31 -4.60
N GLN A 167 15.25 -23.20 -5.56
CA GLN A 167 15.80 -23.17 -6.94
C GLN A 167 15.03 -22.32 -7.96
N LEU A 168 13.84 -21.81 -7.61
CA LEU A 168 13.17 -20.67 -8.27
C LEU A 168 13.55 -19.34 -7.56
N HIS A 169 14.27 -19.45 -6.44
CA HIS A 169 14.96 -18.38 -5.73
C HIS A 169 16.52 -18.39 -5.88
N PRO A 170 17.16 -18.76 -7.02
CA PRO A 170 18.48 -18.25 -7.33
C PRO A 170 18.21 -16.86 -7.88
N THR A 171 18.21 -15.87 -6.98
CA THR A 171 17.51 -14.60 -7.20
C THR A 171 16.00 -14.86 -7.23
N ALA A 172 15.39 -14.94 -6.03
CA ALA A 172 14.20 -14.11 -5.90
C ALA A 172 14.63 -12.76 -6.47
N GLN A 173 14.06 -12.34 -7.59
CA GLN A 173 13.94 -10.92 -7.79
C GLN A 173 13.27 -10.47 -6.48
N ARG A 174 14.10 -10.01 -5.53
CA ARG A 174 13.81 -8.79 -4.80
C ARG A 174 13.08 -7.95 -5.86
N PRO A 175 11.89 -7.37 -5.62
CA PRO A 175 11.55 -6.19 -6.43
C PRO A 175 12.85 -5.39 -6.41
N GLN A 176 13.50 -5.25 -7.58
CA GLN A 176 14.89 -4.82 -7.69
C GLN A 176 14.98 -3.54 -6.89
N GLY A 177 15.41 -3.60 -5.62
CA GLY A 177 14.86 -2.75 -4.56
C GLY A 177 14.75 -1.33 -5.08
N ASP A 178 13.53 -0.92 -5.46
CA ASP A 178 13.25 -0.01 -6.58
C ASP A 178 14.38 1.02 -6.73
N ARG A 179 15.46 0.66 -7.46
CA ARG A 179 16.71 1.42 -7.32
C ARG A 179 16.47 2.83 -7.82
N LEU A 180 16.94 3.81 -7.06
CA LEU A 180 16.83 5.20 -7.46
C LEU A 180 17.93 5.47 -8.48
N ARG A 181 17.59 5.35 -9.77
CA ARG A 181 18.53 5.57 -10.87
C ARG A 181 18.51 7.04 -11.28
N VAL A 182 19.68 7.66 -11.26
CA VAL A 182 19.88 9.00 -11.82
C VAL A 182 20.61 8.84 -13.14
N ARG A 183 19.99 9.28 -14.24
CA ARG A 183 20.59 9.25 -15.57
C ARG A 183 20.91 10.67 -16.04
N MET A 184 22.13 10.87 -16.52
CA MET A 184 22.53 12.17 -17.07
C MET A 184 23.35 12.02 -18.35
N GLY A 185 23.25 13.03 -19.23
CA GLY A 185 24.07 13.13 -20.43
C GLY A 185 25.54 13.44 -20.11
N VAL A 186 26.44 12.96 -20.97
CA VAL A 186 27.89 13.11 -20.82
C VAL A 186 28.32 14.55 -21.10
N LEU A 187 29.10 15.14 -20.20
CA LEU A 187 29.97 16.29 -20.49
C LEU A 187 31.32 16.10 -19.80
N ALA A 188 32.35 16.71 -20.36
CA ALA A 188 33.75 16.48 -20.04
C ALA A 188 34.12 16.95 -18.61
N ASP A 189 34.82 16.07 -17.88
CA ASP A 189 35.58 16.36 -16.64
C ASP A 189 34.81 16.73 -15.35
N ASP A 190 33.54 16.32 -15.21
CA ASP A 190 32.83 16.47 -13.92
C ASP A 190 33.34 15.46 -12.86
N ASP A 191 33.51 15.91 -11.62
CA ASP A 191 33.81 15.09 -10.43
C ASP A 191 32.62 14.16 -10.13
N GLU A 192 32.48 13.08 -10.92
CA GLU A 192 31.43 12.06 -10.77
C GLU A 192 31.36 11.54 -9.33
N ARG A 193 32.50 11.49 -8.63
CA ARG A 193 32.57 11.08 -7.22
C ARG A 193 31.98 12.14 -6.29
N GLY A 194 32.28 13.41 -6.52
CA GLY A 194 31.70 14.54 -5.78
C GLY A 194 30.19 14.60 -5.95
N LEU A 195 29.70 14.56 -7.18
CA LEU A 195 28.27 14.56 -7.48
C LEU A 195 27.57 13.33 -6.88
N THR A 196 28.14 12.13 -7.03
CA THR A 196 27.58 10.91 -6.43
C THR A 196 27.44 11.06 -4.92
N ARG A 197 28.46 11.59 -4.22
CA ARG A 197 28.38 11.83 -2.76
C ARG A 197 27.27 12.82 -2.42
N ALA A 198 27.17 13.94 -3.13
CA ALA A 198 26.15 14.95 -2.90
C ALA A 198 24.73 14.38 -3.11
N LEU A 199 24.53 13.59 -4.16
CA LEU A 199 23.27 12.91 -4.45
C LEU A 199 22.92 11.89 -3.35
N THR A 200 23.88 11.07 -2.91
CA THR A 200 23.67 10.12 -1.80
C THR A 200 23.33 10.84 -0.50
N GLU A 201 24.00 11.95 -0.19
CA GLU A 201 23.72 12.76 1.00
C GLU A 201 22.30 13.35 0.96
N VAL A 202 21.87 13.82 -0.20
CA VAL A 202 20.51 14.33 -0.41
C VAL A 202 19.47 13.24 -0.23
N CYS A 203 19.69 12.02 -0.76
CA CYS A 203 18.82 10.87 -0.51
C CYS A 203 18.72 10.54 0.99
N ALA A 204 19.85 10.52 1.70
CA ALA A 204 19.87 10.26 3.14
C ALA A 204 19.11 11.34 3.93
N ARG A 205 19.26 12.61 3.56
CA ARG A 205 18.50 13.72 4.14
C ARG A 205 17.01 13.61 3.86
N CYS A 206 16.61 13.24 2.65
CA CYS A 206 15.20 12.97 2.33
C CYS A 206 14.65 11.81 3.18
N ALA A 207 15.39 10.71 3.31
CA ALA A 207 15.00 9.56 4.12
C ALA A 207 14.80 9.95 5.59
N ALA A 208 15.74 10.72 6.16
CA ALA A 208 15.64 11.21 7.53
C ALA A 208 14.47 12.19 7.74
N SER A 209 14.27 13.11 6.78
CA SER A 209 13.17 14.09 6.83
C SER A 209 11.81 13.43 6.72
N LEU A 210 11.66 12.42 5.87
CA LEU A 210 10.39 11.71 5.64
C LEU A 210 10.19 10.54 6.59
N ARG A 211 11.22 10.10 7.33
CA ARG A 211 11.23 8.85 8.12
C ARG A 211 10.80 7.62 7.31
N VAL A 212 11.25 7.57 6.07
CA VAL A 212 10.99 6.46 5.13
C VAL A 212 12.31 6.05 4.51
N GLU A 213 12.47 4.75 4.25
CA GLU A 213 13.66 4.26 3.52
C GLU A 213 13.58 4.74 2.08
N VAL A 214 14.64 5.41 1.64
CA VAL A 214 14.87 5.74 0.23
C VAL A 214 15.79 4.65 -0.34
N PRO A 215 15.46 4.04 -1.49
CA PRO A 215 16.31 3.04 -2.12
C PRO A 215 17.71 3.58 -2.47
N GLU A 216 18.67 2.67 -2.59
CA GLU A 216 20.05 3.00 -2.94
C GLU A 216 20.11 3.75 -4.29
N LEU A 217 20.88 4.83 -4.32
CA LEU A 217 21.06 5.67 -5.51
C LEU A 217 22.13 5.08 -6.42
N GLU A 218 21.81 4.99 -7.70
CA GLU A 218 22.71 4.58 -8.77
C GLU A 218 22.80 5.68 -9.82
N LEU A 219 23.96 6.34 -9.90
CA LEU A 219 24.25 7.32 -10.96
C LEU A 219 24.71 6.59 -12.22
N THR A 220 24.09 6.89 -13.35
CA THR A 220 24.44 6.34 -14.66
C THR A 220 24.64 7.47 -15.66
N VAL A 221 25.83 7.54 -16.23
CA VAL A 221 26.13 8.45 -17.34
C VAL A 221 25.72 7.77 -18.65
N ASP A 222 24.78 8.37 -19.38
CA ASP A 222 24.24 7.81 -20.61
C ASP A 222 24.63 8.65 -21.83
N ARG A 223 25.40 8.03 -22.74
CA ARG A 223 25.85 8.62 -24.01
C ARG A 223 24.72 8.82 -25.02
N GLY A 224 23.61 8.11 -24.87
CA GLY A 224 22.41 8.26 -25.70
C GLY A 224 21.52 9.43 -25.29
N LEU A 225 21.75 10.03 -24.12
CA LEU A 225 21.01 11.19 -23.65
C LEU A 225 21.67 12.50 -24.12
N PRO A 226 20.88 13.54 -24.43
CA PRO A 226 21.41 14.88 -24.65
C PRO A 226 22.26 15.35 -23.45
N PRO A 227 23.31 16.15 -23.68
CA PRO A 227 24.28 16.50 -22.62
C PRO A 227 23.66 17.28 -21.45
N ASP A 228 22.64 18.10 -21.73
CA ASP A 228 21.88 18.86 -20.74
C ASP A 228 20.84 18.01 -19.99
N ARG A 229 20.64 16.74 -20.38
CA ARG A 229 19.51 15.93 -19.92
C ARG A 229 19.79 15.28 -18.57
N PHE A 230 18.78 15.37 -17.69
CA PHE A 230 18.79 14.73 -16.38
C PHE A 230 17.45 14.04 -16.10
N GLU A 231 17.52 12.78 -15.68
CA GLU A 231 16.36 11.96 -15.36
C GLU A 231 16.55 11.26 -14.01
N VAL A 232 15.48 11.19 -13.23
CA VAL A 232 15.43 10.42 -11.97
C VAL A 232 14.36 9.35 -12.12
N LEU A 233 14.73 8.10 -11.86
CA LEU A 233 13.87 6.94 -12.01
C LEU A 233 13.86 6.11 -10.72
N LEU A 234 12.72 5.52 -10.42
CA LEU A 234 12.53 4.53 -9.38
C LEU A 234 12.13 3.22 -10.05
N GLY A 235 13.04 2.25 -10.08
CA GLY A 235 12.89 1.09 -10.97
C GLY A 235 12.72 1.55 -12.42
N GLU A 236 11.66 1.13 -13.10
CA GLU A 236 11.31 1.56 -14.47
C GLU A 236 10.46 2.84 -14.52
N ARG A 237 9.98 3.32 -13.36
CA ARG A 237 9.13 4.50 -13.30
C ARG A 237 9.97 5.76 -13.30
N ARG A 238 9.81 6.60 -14.32
CA ARG A 238 10.42 7.94 -14.36
C ARG A 238 9.69 8.88 -13.39
N LEU A 239 10.42 9.38 -12.39
CA LEU A 239 9.92 10.36 -11.43
C LEU A 239 10.06 11.78 -12.00
N LEU A 240 11.23 12.11 -12.54
CA LEU A 240 11.52 13.46 -13.03
C LEU A 240 12.35 13.42 -14.31
N ARG A 241 12.11 14.39 -15.19
CA ARG A 241 12.95 14.70 -16.36
C ARG A 241 13.11 16.20 -16.48
N THR A 242 14.34 16.68 -16.51
CA THR A 242 14.65 18.10 -16.66
C THR A 242 15.88 18.32 -17.56
N SER A 243 16.10 19.56 -17.97
CA SER A 243 17.40 20.03 -18.44
C SER A 243 18.17 20.62 -17.26
N LEU A 244 19.47 20.36 -17.19
CA LEU A 244 20.40 21.03 -16.29
C LEU A 244 21.06 22.20 -17.02
N PRO A 245 21.40 23.28 -16.30
CA PRO A 245 22.17 24.38 -16.88
C PRO A 245 23.58 23.91 -17.27
N GLU A 246 24.15 24.58 -18.27
CA GLU A 246 25.56 24.38 -18.64
C GLU A 246 26.47 25.21 -17.72
N GLY A 247 27.60 24.62 -17.27
CA GLY A 247 28.62 25.31 -16.47
C GLY A 247 28.38 25.29 -14.96
N ALA A 248 28.75 26.38 -14.27
CA ALA A 248 28.72 26.48 -12.82
C ALA A 248 27.28 26.36 -12.27
N GLY A 249 27.08 25.51 -11.25
CA GLY A 249 25.77 25.25 -10.63
C GLY A 249 25.00 24.05 -11.20
N ARG A 250 25.60 23.28 -12.14
CA ARG A 250 25.01 22.03 -12.66
C ARG A 250 24.78 20.99 -11.56
N ASP A 251 25.76 20.79 -10.69
CA ASP A 251 25.68 19.82 -9.59
C ASP A 251 24.61 20.20 -8.57
N ASP A 252 24.53 21.49 -8.21
CA ASP A 252 23.47 22.02 -7.33
C ASP A 252 22.09 21.82 -7.96
N ALA A 253 21.96 22.05 -9.27
CA ALA A 253 20.73 21.81 -9.99
C ALA A 253 20.36 20.32 -10.04
N ALA A 254 21.33 19.41 -10.19
CA ALA A 254 21.12 17.97 -10.16
C ALA A 254 20.70 17.47 -8.77
N VAL A 255 21.34 17.99 -7.72
CA VAL A 255 20.99 17.77 -6.32
C VAL A 255 19.56 18.25 -6.05
N LEU A 256 19.22 19.47 -6.45
CA LEU A 256 17.88 20.03 -6.27
C LEU A 256 16.83 19.26 -7.06
N ALA A 257 17.12 18.85 -8.30
CA ALA A 257 16.24 18.05 -9.11
C ALA A 257 15.98 16.67 -8.48
N THR A 258 17.01 16.04 -7.92
CA THR A 258 16.90 14.75 -7.22
C THR A 258 16.08 14.88 -5.94
N PHE A 259 16.37 15.91 -5.13
CA PHE A 259 15.57 16.25 -3.95
C PHE A 259 14.09 16.39 -4.32
N ARG A 260 13.78 17.18 -5.35
CA ARG A 260 12.39 17.37 -5.82
C ARG A 260 11.77 16.07 -6.29
N ALA A 261 12.48 15.29 -7.10
CA ALA A 261 11.97 14.01 -7.59
C ALA A 261 11.57 13.06 -6.45
N ILE A 262 12.37 13.01 -5.37
CA ILE A 262 12.06 12.20 -4.19
C ILE A 262 10.89 12.79 -3.41
N MET A 263 10.92 14.09 -3.10
CA MET A 263 9.91 14.73 -2.24
C MET A 263 8.53 14.83 -2.92
N ASP A 264 8.46 15.03 -4.24
CA ASP A 264 7.21 15.12 -5.00
C ASP A 264 6.57 13.75 -5.24
N HIS A 265 7.34 12.66 -5.05
CA HIS A 265 6.91 11.28 -5.26
C HIS A 265 7.20 10.39 -4.05
N ALA A 266 7.24 10.96 -2.84
CA ALA A 266 7.55 10.21 -1.64
C ALA A 266 6.55 9.07 -1.36
N ASP A 267 5.32 9.19 -1.85
CA ASP A 267 4.26 8.19 -1.66
C ASP A 267 4.51 6.87 -2.39
N VAL A 268 5.34 6.88 -3.43
CA VAL A 268 5.69 5.66 -4.17
C VAL A 268 6.82 4.87 -3.51
N LEU A 269 7.52 5.46 -2.53
CA LEU A 269 8.59 4.81 -1.77
C LEU A 269 8.07 3.80 -0.73
N VAL A 270 6.76 3.78 -0.53
CA VAL A 270 6.09 2.86 0.40
C VAL A 270 5.11 2.00 -0.37
N ASP A 271 5.21 0.69 -0.17
CA ASP A 271 4.35 -0.33 -0.74
C ASP A 271 3.59 -1.11 0.34
N LEU A 272 2.71 -2.00 -0.11
CA LEU A 272 1.87 -2.79 0.79
C LEU A 272 2.70 -3.78 1.63
N GLU A 273 3.70 -4.43 1.01
CA GLU A 273 4.57 -5.41 1.67
C GLU A 273 5.32 -4.79 2.85
N ARG A 274 5.78 -3.55 2.71
CA ARG A 274 6.41 -2.81 3.79
C ARG A 274 5.44 -2.52 4.94
N ILE A 275 4.20 -2.16 4.64
CA ILE A 275 3.18 -1.93 5.69
C ILE A 275 2.86 -3.24 6.39
N ASP A 276 2.65 -4.34 5.66
CA ASP A 276 2.38 -5.67 6.24
C ASP A 276 3.49 -6.08 7.21
N ARG A 277 4.75 -6.02 6.77
CA ARG A 277 5.91 -6.34 7.62
C ARG A 277 5.99 -5.47 8.87
N ALA A 278 5.77 -4.17 8.75
CA ALA A 278 5.79 -3.27 9.89
C ALA A 278 4.63 -3.56 10.87
N VAL A 279 3.45 -3.95 10.36
CA VAL A 279 2.32 -4.37 11.19
C VAL A 279 2.62 -5.70 11.90
N ASP A 280 3.23 -6.66 11.21
CA ASP A 280 3.63 -7.95 11.77
C ASP A 280 4.65 -7.79 12.90
N GLU A 281 5.65 -6.93 12.72
CA GLU A 281 6.64 -6.59 13.76
C GLU A 281 5.99 -6.01 15.02
N ILE A 282 5.02 -5.10 14.86
CA ILE A 282 4.25 -4.58 15.99
C ILE A 282 3.36 -5.66 16.61
N ARG A 283 2.83 -6.61 15.82
CA ARG A 283 1.98 -7.70 16.32
C ARG A 283 2.72 -8.63 17.27
N GLU A 284 4.01 -8.86 17.05
CA GLU A 284 4.85 -9.67 17.95
C GLU A 284 4.90 -9.09 19.37
N HIS A 285 4.90 -7.76 19.50
CA HIS A 285 5.12 -7.06 20.77
C HIS A 285 3.83 -6.49 21.38
N ARG A 286 2.83 -6.13 20.55
CA ARG A 286 1.59 -5.45 20.94
C ARG A 286 0.37 -5.94 20.12
N PRO A 287 0.00 -7.23 20.21
CA PRO A 287 -1.07 -7.81 19.37
C PRO A 287 -2.43 -7.13 19.57
N ALA A 288 -2.79 -6.77 20.79
CA ALA A 288 -4.06 -6.10 21.09
C ALA A 288 -4.21 -4.72 20.41
N LEU A 289 -3.10 -4.00 20.20
CA LEU A 289 -3.12 -2.72 19.47
C LEU A 289 -3.43 -2.96 17.99
N VAL A 290 -2.75 -3.95 17.39
CA VAL A 290 -2.94 -4.34 16.00
C VAL A 290 -4.37 -4.81 15.77
N GLU A 291 -4.91 -5.68 16.62
CA GLU A 291 -6.29 -6.16 16.51
C GLU A 291 -7.31 -5.02 16.61
N ARG A 292 -7.13 -4.09 17.55
CA ARG A 292 -8.02 -2.93 17.71
C ARG A 292 -7.97 -1.98 16.51
N ALA A 293 -6.80 -1.76 15.93
CA ALA A 293 -6.64 -0.91 14.75
C ALA A 293 -7.22 -1.59 13.49
N LEU A 294 -6.90 -2.86 13.27
CA LEU A 294 -7.36 -3.63 12.10
C LEU A 294 -8.84 -4.00 12.16
N ALA A 295 -9.49 -3.88 13.32
CA ALA A 295 -10.94 -3.92 13.43
C ALA A 295 -11.64 -2.68 12.82
N ARG A 296 -10.90 -1.60 12.54
CA ARG A 296 -11.44 -0.33 12.04
C ARG A 296 -11.06 -0.05 10.59
N ILE A 297 -9.84 -0.39 10.19
CA ILE A 297 -9.32 -0.19 8.84
C ILE A 297 -8.46 -1.38 8.42
N ASP A 298 -8.31 -1.60 7.12
CA ASP A 298 -7.39 -2.62 6.60
C ASP A 298 -5.98 -2.08 6.32
N VAL A 299 -5.08 -2.98 5.90
CA VAL A 299 -3.68 -2.64 5.56
C VAL A 299 -3.59 -1.74 4.32
N VAL A 300 -4.56 -1.84 3.39
CA VAL A 300 -4.60 -1.00 2.19
C VAL A 300 -4.98 0.44 2.56
N GLU A 301 -5.87 0.62 3.52
CA GLU A 301 -6.23 1.91 4.09
C GLU A 301 -5.08 2.50 4.90
N LEU A 302 -4.34 1.69 5.68
CA LEU A 302 -3.10 2.13 6.33
C LEU A 302 -2.08 2.64 5.31
N LEU A 303 -1.86 1.91 4.22
CA LEU A 303 -1.00 2.34 3.12
C LEU A 303 -1.51 3.66 2.51
N ALA A 304 -2.82 3.80 2.32
CA ALA A 304 -3.41 5.03 1.78
C ALA A 304 -3.17 6.24 2.69
N ILE A 305 -3.27 6.07 4.01
CA ILE A 305 -2.95 7.10 5.01
C ILE A 305 -1.48 7.49 4.93
N VAL A 306 -0.56 6.51 5.01
CA VAL A 306 0.88 6.77 4.94
C VAL A 306 1.25 7.52 3.65
N ARG A 307 0.71 7.08 2.52
CA ARG A 307 0.92 7.74 1.23
C ARG A 307 0.37 9.16 1.20
N ALA A 308 -0.76 9.42 1.83
CA ALA A 308 -1.32 10.77 1.91
C ALA A 308 -0.42 11.71 2.73
N LEU A 309 0.08 11.25 3.89
CA LEU A 309 1.04 12.01 4.69
C LEU A 309 2.30 12.35 3.89
N LEU A 310 2.85 11.36 3.16
CA LEU A 310 4.07 11.54 2.37
C LEU A 310 3.89 12.49 1.17
N ARG A 311 2.74 12.45 0.48
CA ARG A 311 2.43 13.42 -0.59
C ARG A 311 2.46 14.86 -0.10
N GLU A 312 2.10 15.07 1.16
CA GLU A 312 2.11 16.37 1.81
C GLU A 312 3.42 16.64 2.58
N ARG A 313 4.45 15.83 2.34
CA ARG A 313 5.79 15.93 2.93
C ARG A 313 5.78 15.89 4.46
N ILE A 314 4.77 15.24 5.04
CA ILE A 314 4.73 14.95 6.47
C ILE A 314 5.64 13.75 6.78
N PRO A 315 6.53 13.86 7.78
CA PRO A 315 7.32 12.72 8.23
C PRO A 315 6.42 11.53 8.62
N CYS A 316 6.72 10.36 8.07
CA CYS A 316 5.94 9.16 8.37
C CYS A 316 6.01 8.85 9.88
N PRO A 317 4.87 8.70 10.55
CA PRO A 317 4.85 8.22 11.92
C PRO A 317 5.39 6.78 11.97
N SER A 318 5.86 6.37 13.15
CA SER A 318 6.11 4.94 13.38
C SER A 318 4.81 4.15 13.26
N MET A 319 4.91 2.87 12.88
CA MET A 319 3.73 2.02 12.75
C MET A 319 2.94 1.94 14.07
N ALA A 320 3.63 1.96 15.22
CA ALA A 320 2.98 1.98 16.53
C ALA A 320 2.14 3.26 16.77
N GLU A 321 2.67 4.44 16.44
CA GLU A 321 1.95 5.71 16.55
C GLU A 321 0.75 5.76 15.61
N LEU A 322 0.92 5.28 14.37
CA LEU A 322 -0.17 5.22 13.39
C LEU A 322 -1.30 4.29 13.86
N LEU A 323 -0.96 3.08 14.30
CA LEU A 323 -1.94 2.12 14.83
C LEU A 323 -2.63 2.66 16.09
N ALA A 324 -1.91 3.38 16.96
CA ALA A 324 -2.50 4.03 18.13
C ALA A 324 -3.52 5.10 17.74
N ALA A 325 -3.16 6.01 16.84
CA ALA A 325 -4.07 7.06 16.34
C ALA A 325 -5.35 6.48 15.71
N VAL A 326 -5.24 5.32 15.06
CA VAL A 326 -6.38 4.57 14.51
C VAL A 326 -7.19 3.87 15.62
N ALA A 327 -6.53 3.30 16.62
CA ALA A 327 -7.13 2.47 17.69
C ALA A 327 -7.72 3.25 18.88
N GLU A 328 -7.42 4.54 19.03
CA GLU A 328 -7.94 5.38 20.11
C GLU A 328 -9.41 5.75 19.93
N HIS A 329 -9.76 6.38 18.81
CA HIS A 329 -11.12 6.90 18.58
C HIS A 329 -11.79 6.28 17.34
N PRO A 330 -13.13 6.19 17.32
CA PRO A 330 -13.87 5.69 16.17
C PRO A 330 -13.47 6.41 14.88
N LEU A 331 -13.43 5.64 13.80
CA LEU A 331 -13.31 6.17 12.44
C LEU A 331 -14.67 6.01 11.74
N PRO A 332 -14.94 6.77 10.66
CA PRO A 332 -16.07 6.48 9.78
C PRO A 332 -16.07 4.99 9.39
N SER A 333 -17.25 4.40 9.20
CA SER A 333 -17.38 2.99 8.81
C SER A 333 -16.47 2.66 7.62
N ALA A 334 -15.77 1.53 7.69
CA ALA A 334 -14.82 1.08 6.67
C ALA A 334 -15.44 1.20 5.26
N GLY A 335 -14.76 1.94 4.37
CA GLY A 335 -15.17 2.15 2.98
C GLY A 335 -16.20 3.26 2.71
N SER A 336 -16.74 4.00 3.70
CA SER A 336 -17.73 5.05 3.43
C SER A 336 -17.11 6.38 2.95
N ASP A 337 -15.98 6.78 3.54
CA ASP A 337 -15.30 8.04 3.21
C ASP A 337 -13.80 7.98 3.54
N ARG A 338 -13.01 7.50 2.57
CA ARG A 338 -11.56 7.35 2.70
C ARG A 338 -10.85 8.68 2.97
N VAL A 339 -11.30 9.76 2.34
CA VAL A 339 -10.67 11.08 2.50
C VAL A 339 -10.82 11.53 3.94
N ARG A 340 -12.05 11.49 4.47
CA ARG A 340 -12.31 11.87 5.86
C ARG A 340 -11.54 11.01 6.86
N THR A 341 -11.38 9.71 6.61
CA THR A 341 -10.53 8.85 7.46
C THR A 341 -9.08 9.31 7.47
N ILE A 342 -8.52 9.67 6.31
CA ILE A 342 -7.15 10.20 6.20
C ILE A 342 -7.02 11.51 6.97
N GLU A 343 -7.95 12.45 6.78
CA GLU A 343 -7.95 13.75 7.46
C GLU A 343 -7.99 13.61 8.98
N LEU A 344 -8.86 12.74 9.48
CA LEU A 344 -9.02 12.52 10.91
C LEU A 344 -7.78 11.87 11.54
N VAL A 345 -7.14 10.92 10.85
CA VAL A 345 -5.90 10.31 11.33
C VAL A 345 -4.75 11.32 11.28
N ARG A 346 -4.68 12.13 10.23
CA ARG A 346 -3.69 13.20 10.09
C ARG A 346 -3.80 14.24 11.22
N GLU A 347 -5.02 14.68 11.54
CA GLU A 347 -5.32 15.58 12.67
C GLU A 347 -4.86 14.99 14.00
N ARG A 348 -5.19 13.71 14.28
CA ARG A 348 -4.76 13.02 15.51
C ARG A 348 -3.24 12.92 15.64
N LEU A 349 -2.54 12.81 14.52
CA LEU A 349 -1.08 12.75 14.47
C LEU A 349 -0.42 14.13 14.53
N ALA A 350 -1.18 15.24 14.42
CA ALA A 350 -0.65 16.61 14.43
C ALA A 350 0.31 16.91 15.60
N PRO A 351 0.08 16.44 16.85
CA PRO A 351 1.03 16.63 17.93
C PRO A 351 2.45 16.10 17.65
N LEU A 352 2.58 15.09 16.77
CA LEU A 352 3.85 14.45 16.46
C LEU A 352 4.62 15.16 15.34
N TRP A 353 3.91 15.64 14.31
CA TRP A 353 4.54 16.18 13.09
C TRP A 353 4.47 17.69 12.95
N LEU A 354 3.49 18.35 13.57
CA LEU A 354 3.24 19.77 13.35
C LEU A 354 4.25 20.67 14.08
N PRO A 355 4.58 20.49 15.38
CA PRO A 355 5.60 21.31 16.04
C PRO A 355 6.96 21.33 15.30
N PRO A 356 7.59 20.18 14.94
CA PRO A 356 8.87 20.22 14.24
C PRO A 356 8.77 20.81 12.83
N MET A 357 7.60 20.73 12.18
CA MET A 357 7.34 21.38 10.89
C MET A 357 7.30 22.90 11.04
N ILE A 358 6.57 23.43 12.02
CA ILE A 358 6.50 24.88 12.29
C ILE A 358 7.88 25.43 12.65
N ASP A 359 8.65 24.71 13.47
CA ASP A 359 10.04 25.08 13.77
C ASP A 359 10.91 25.09 12.51
N ALA A 360 10.70 24.16 11.58
CA ALA A 360 11.42 24.12 10.31
C ALA A 360 11.07 25.33 9.42
N LEU A 361 9.80 25.75 9.37
CA LEU A 361 9.41 26.95 8.65
C LEU A 361 10.08 28.19 9.25
N HIS A 362 10.07 28.36 10.57
CA HIS A 362 10.75 29.48 11.23
C HIS A 362 12.27 29.51 11.01
N ARG A 363 12.91 28.34 10.88
CA ARG A 363 14.34 28.26 10.52
C ARG A 363 14.63 28.72 9.09
N LEU A 364 13.67 28.60 8.18
CA LEU A 364 13.80 29.05 6.79
C LEU A 364 13.49 30.54 6.63
N GLY A 365 12.71 31.12 7.53
CA GLY A 365 12.35 32.54 7.55
C GLY A 365 11.04 32.77 8.29
N THR A 366 10.54 34.00 8.30
CA THR A 366 9.22 34.31 8.86
C THR A 366 8.12 33.74 7.95
N PRO A 367 7.31 32.77 8.42
CA PRO A 367 6.29 32.17 7.59
C PRO A 367 5.28 33.20 7.09
N CYS A 368 4.87 33.06 5.83
CA CYS A 368 3.73 33.76 5.27
C CYS A 368 2.51 32.86 5.45
N TRP A 369 1.62 33.27 6.34
CA TRP A 369 0.35 32.60 6.59
C TRP A 369 -0.68 33.14 5.61
N LEU A 370 -1.16 32.26 4.74
CA LEU A 370 -2.14 32.56 3.71
C LEU A 370 -3.48 31.96 4.08
N ARG A 371 -4.56 32.54 3.58
CA ARG A 371 -5.91 31.96 3.65
C ARG A 371 -6.75 32.41 2.47
N PHE A 372 -7.63 31.54 1.98
CA PHE A 372 -8.64 31.95 1.00
C PHE A 372 -9.83 32.63 1.68
N GLU A 373 -10.48 33.55 0.98
CA GLU A 373 -11.77 34.08 1.42
C GLU A 373 -12.79 32.94 1.63
N ALA A 374 -13.70 33.11 2.58
CA ALA A 374 -14.62 32.04 2.98
C ALA A 374 -15.52 31.60 1.80
N GLU A 375 -15.97 32.55 1.00
CA GLU A 375 -16.77 32.33 -0.21
C GLU A 375 -16.02 31.46 -1.22
N LEU A 376 -14.71 31.69 -1.36
CA LEU A 376 -13.86 30.95 -2.29
C LEU A 376 -13.56 29.54 -1.79
N GLU A 377 -13.29 29.36 -0.49
CA GLU A 377 -13.18 28.01 0.09
C GLU A 377 -14.47 27.22 -0.15
N GLN A 378 -15.63 27.85 0.06
CA GLN A 378 -16.92 27.22 -0.15
C GLN A 378 -17.14 26.86 -1.63
N GLU A 379 -16.82 27.76 -2.57
CA GLU A 379 -16.92 27.46 -4.01
C GLU A 379 -16.05 26.25 -4.39
N LEU A 380 -14.81 26.18 -3.89
CA LEU A 380 -13.90 25.07 -4.18
C LEU A 380 -14.43 23.74 -3.63
N VAL A 381 -15.04 23.76 -2.44
CA VAL A 381 -15.71 22.59 -1.85
C VAL A 381 -16.93 22.17 -2.67
N GLU A 382 -17.76 23.12 -3.12
CA GLU A 382 -18.93 22.83 -3.96
C GLU A 382 -18.56 22.28 -5.35
N ARG A 383 -17.41 22.71 -5.89
CA ARG A 383 -16.84 22.20 -7.15
C ARG A 383 -16.10 20.87 -6.98
N ALA A 384 -15.97 20.37 -5.77
CA ALA A 384 -15.33 19.09 -5.51
C ALA A 384 -16.22 17.94 -5.97
N VAL A 385 -15.64 17.01 -6.72
CA VAL A 385 -16.33 15.81 -7.19
C VAL A 385 -15.80 14.62 -6.39
N THR A 386 -16.67 14.01 -5.60
CA THR A 386 -16.35 12.78 -4.87
C THR A 386 -16.50 11.58 -5.79
N GLY A 387 -15.39 10.94 -6.13
CA GLY A 387 -15.35 9.69 -6.89
C GLY A 387 -14.97 8.49 -6.03
N THR A 388 -15.00 7.30 -6.63
CA THR A 388 -14.58 6.05 -5.98
C THR A 388 -13.10 6.00 -5.57
N LEU A 389 -12.29 6.93 -6.11
CA LEU A 389 -10.85 7.07 -5.81
C LEU A 389 -10.54 8.27 -4.90
N GLY A 390 -11.56 8.92 -4.34
CA GLY A 390 -11.44 10.09 -3.48
C GLY A 390 -12.09 11.35 -4.06
N THR A 391 -12.04 12.42 -3.29
CA THR A 391 -12.55 13.74 -3.65
C THR A 391 -11.51 14.47 -4.50
N LYS A 392 -11.92 15.02 -5.65
CA LYS A 392 -11.06 15.82 -6.52
C LYS A 392 -11.68 17.15 -6.88
N LEU A 393 -10.84 18.19 -6.98
CA LEU A 393 -11.26 19.49 -7.49
C LEU A 393 -11.67 19.42 -8.97
N GLY A 394 -12.87 19.88 -9.30
CA GLY A 394 -13.37 20.04 -10.67
C GLY A 394 -12.75 21.22 -11.44
N LEU A 395 -11.46 21.50 -11.24
CA LEU A 395 -10.72 22.57 -11.90
C LEU A 395 -9.96 22.06 -13.13
N SER A 396 -9.94 22.86 -14.19
CA SER A 396 -9.08 22.67 -15.36
C SER A 396 -7.59 22.81 -15.00
N HIS A 397 -6.70 22.29 -15.84
CA HIS A 397 -5.26 22.43 -15.61
C HIS A 397 -4.81 23.90 -15.56
N ALA A 398 -5.37 24.76 -16.41
CA ALA A 398 -5.07 26.19 -16.42
C ALA A 398 -5.48 26.88 -15.12
N GLU A 399 -6.69 26.60 -14.61
CA GLU A 399 -7.15 27.13 -13.31
C GLU A 399 -6.25 26.66 -12.17
N ARG A 400 -5.85 25.37 -12.16
CA ARG A 400 -4.93 24.83 -11.13
C ARG A 400 -3.58 25.56 -11.14
N VAL A 401 -2.98 25.75 -12.32
CA VAL A 401 -1.71 26.48 -12.47
C VAL A 401 -1.86 27.93 -12.04
N GLN A 402 -2.96 28.59 -12.41
CA GLN A 402 -3.24 29.97 -12.01
C GLN A 402 -3.33 30.09 -10.48
N TRP A 403 -4.11 29.25 -9.82
CA TRP A 403 -4.26 29.26 -8.37
C TRP A 403 -2.95 28.95 -7.64
N ALA A 404 -2.23 27.90 -8.06
CA ALA A 404 -0.93 27.58 -7.48
C ALA A 404 0.09 28.72 -7.67
N GLY A 405 0.08 29.38 -8.84
CA GLY A 405 0.90 30.56 -9.13
C GLY A 405 0.60 31.74 -8.20
N ARG A 406 -0.67 31.98 -7.87
CA ARG A 406 -1.07 33.06 -6.94
C ARG A 406 -0.60 32.80 -5.52
N VAL A 407 -0.76 31.57 -5.03
CA VAL A 407 -0.28 31.19 -3.69
C VAL A 407 1.25 31.32 -3.63
N THR A 408 1.95 30.80 -4.63
CA THR A 408 3.42 30.83 -4.67
C THR A 408 3.99 32.24 -4.87
N ALA A 409 3.27 33.14 -5.55
CA ALA A 409 3.67 34.54 -5.70
C ALA A 409 3.78 35.30 -4.37
N ALA A 410 3.05 34.89 -3.33
CA ALA A 410 3.17 35.47 -2.00
C ALA A 410 4.56 35.22 -1.37
N SER A 411 5.27 34.16 -1.77
CA SER A 411 6.65 33.90 -1.31
C SER A 411 7.63 34.94 -1.85
N SER A 412 7.33 35.48 -3.04
CA SER A 412 8.15 36.47 -3.77
C SER A 412 8.07 37.87 -3.20
N ALA A 413 7.02 38.18 -2.41
CA ALA A 413 6.89 39.41 -1.63
C ALA A 413 7.94 39.38 -0.50
N SER A 414 9.18 39.61 -0.90
CA SER A 414 10.39 39.33 -0.12
C SER A 414 10.50 40.22 1.13
N THR A 415 11.18 39.70 2.15
CA THR A 415 11.73 40.50 3.25
C THR A 415 12.81 41.46 2.71
N SER A 416 13.21 42.46 3.50
CA SER A 416 14.27 43.43 3.15
C SER A 416 15.58 42.80 2.67
N ASP A 417 15.82 41.53 3.07
CA ASP A 417 17.06 40.79 2.84
C ASP A 417 16.97 39.85 1.62
N GLY A 418 15.85 39.85 0.88
CA GLY A 418 15.70 39.08 -0.38
C GLY A 418 15.51 37.58 -0.20
N THR A 419 15.36 37.08 1.04
CA THR A 419 15.06 35.67 1.30
C THR A 419 13.57 35.38 1.09
N PRO A 420 13.21 34.34 0.31
CA PRO A 420 11.81 33.97 0.11
C PRO A 420 11.17 33.52 1.42
N ARG A 421 9.94 33.97 1.68
CA ARG A 421 9.19 33.57 2.88
C ARG A 421 8.64 32.15 2.70
N PRO A 422 8.80 31.25 3.68
CA PRO A 422 8.16 29.94 3.62
C PRO A 422 6.64 30.09 3.71
N LEU A 423 5.90 29.30 2.91
CA LEU A 423 4.44 29.45 2.77
C LEU A 423 3.68 28.41 3.59
N ALA A 424 2.69 28.87 4.35
CA ALA A 424 1.71 28.04 5.03
C ALA A 424 0.28 28.53 4.69
N LEU A 425 -0.54 27.66 4.13
CA LEU A 425 -1.94 27.96 3.80
C LEU A 425 -2.85 27.37 4.87
N LEU A 426 -3.66 28.22 5.50
CA LEU A 426 -4.72 27.82 6.41
C LEU A 426 -6.02 27.58 5.68
N ALA A 427 -6.71 26.52 6.06
CA ALA A 427 -7.97 26.11 5.46
C ALA A 427 -8.96 25.60 6.51
N THR A 428 -10.25 25.63 6.17
CA THR A 428 -11.26 24.82 6.86
C THR A 428 -10.99 23.32 6.67
N ALA A 429 -11.52 22.49 7.58
CA ALA A 429 -11.33 21.04 7.53
C ALA A 429 -11.82 20.41 6.21
N ASP A 430 -12.92 20.93 5.66
CA ASP A 430 -13.50 20.42 4.41
C ASP A 430 -12.71 20.87 3.16
N ALA A 431 -12.16 22.09 3.17
CA ALA A 431 -11.37 22.61 2.05
C ALA A 431 -9.93 22.10 2.03
N ARG A 432 -9.35 21.79 3.19
CA ARG A 432 -7.94 21.40 3.34
C ARG A 432 -7.47 20.29 2.36
N PRO A 433 -8.16 19.14 2.21
CA PRO A 433 -7.71 18.10 1.27
C PRO A 433 -7.73 18.54 -0.19
N LEU A 434 -8.68 19.40 -0.56
CA LEU A 434 -8.79 19.94 -1.91
C LEU A 434 -7.63 20.90 -2.19
N LEU A 435 -7.33 21.78 -1.23
CA LEU A 435 -6.25 22.76 -1.34
C LEU A 435 -4.88 22.10 -1.33
N ALA A 436 -4.69 21.03 -0.54
CA ALA A 436 -3.48 20.23 -0.61
C ALA A 436 -3.31 19.52 -1.96
N GLU A 437 -4.40 18.99 -2.55
CA GLU A 437 -4.35 18.45 -3.92
C GLU A 437 -4.02 19.52 -4.96
N LEU A 438 -4.59 20.72 -4.82
CA LEU A 438 -4.35 21.87 -5.69
C LEU A 438 -2.88 22.31 -5.71
N LEU A 439 -2.25 22.28 -4.53
CA LEU A 439 -0.88 22.74 -4.30
C LEU A 439 0.16 21.61 -4.29
N ALA A 440 -0.26 20.38 -4.60
CA ALA A 440 0.64 19.24 -4.69
C ALA A 440 1.73 19.50 -5.75
N GLY A 441 3.00 19.42 -5.35
CA GLY A 441 4.15 19.67 -6.22
C GLY A 441 4.43 21.15 -6.53
N ALA A 442 3.77 22.09 -5.86
CA ALA A 442 4.06 23.52 -6.00
C ALA A 442 5.51 23.86 -5.61
N THR A 443 6.08 24.87 -6.28
CA THR A 443 7.43 25.38 -6.00
C THR A 443 7.40 26.91 -5.82
N PRO A 444 7.75 27.44 -4.63
CA PRO A 444 8.14 26.71 -3.41
C PRO A 444 6.98 25.87 -2.85
N HIS A 445 7.33 24.86 -2.04
CA HIS A 445 6.34 24.00 -1.41
C HIS A 445 5.49 24.79 -0.42
N VAL A 446 4.19 24.53 -0.43
CA VAL A 446 3.21 25.17 0.44
C VAL A 446 2.67 24.12 1.40
N VAL A 447 2.83 24.36 2.70
CA VAL A 447 2.23 23.50 3.72
C VAL A 447 0.77 23.91 3.87
N VAL A 448 -0.16 22.98 3.67
CA VAL A 448 -1.60 23.24 3.85
C VAL A 448 -2.04 22.66 5.19
N LEU A 449 -2.59 23.50 6.06
CA LEU A 449 -2.96 23.17 7.43
C LEU A 449 -4.43 23.48 7.70
N SER A 450 -5.09 22.63 8.47
CA SER A 450 -6.42 22.94 8.99
C SER A 450 -6.34 23.63 10.35
N PHE A 451 -7.39 24.37 10.72
CA PHE A 451 -7.48 24.92 12.09
C PHE A 451 -7.51 23.82 13.15
N ALA A 452 -8.12 22.67 12.85
CA ALA A 452 -8.19 21.53 13.76
C ALA A 452 -6.79 20.93 14.02
N GLU A 453 -5.92 20.90 13.01
CA GLU A 453 -4.53 20.45 13.16
C GLU A 453 -3.72 21.39 14.06
N LEU A 454 -3.89 22.71 13.91
CA LEU A 454 -3.24 23.70 14.78
C LEU A 454 -3.68 23.51 16.23
N ASP A 455 -4.99 23.37 16.47
CA ASP A 455 -5.54 23.18 17.80
C ASP A 455 -5.05 21.84 18.41
N ALA A 456 -5.08 20.75 17.64
CA ALA A 456 -4.59 19.43 18.07
C ALA A 456 -3.09 19.45 18.38
N GLY A 457 -2.29 20.10 17.53
CA GLY A 457 -0.85 20.27 17.73
C GLY A 457 -0.47 21.34 18.75
N GLN A 458 -1.44 21.99 19.41
CA GLN A 458 -1.24 23.06 20.38
C GLN A 458 -0.42 24.23 19.84
N ILE A 459 -0.57 24.52 18.54
CA ILE A 459 0.08 25.65 17.89
C ILE A 459 -0.83 26.88 17.99
N ALA A 460 -0.28 27.98 18.49
CA ALA A 460 -1.00 29.25 18.53
C ALA A 460 -1.42 29.65 17.10
N ARG A 461 -2.68 30.02 16.93
CA ARG A 461 -3.19 30.47 15.64
C ARG A 461 -2.46 31.75 15.23
N PRO A 462 -1.96 31.85 13.99
CA PRO A 462 -1.23 33.02 13.53
C PRO A 462 -2.16 34.24 13.48
N HIS A 463 -1.62 35.39 13.89
CA HIS A 463 -2.36 36.66 13.88
C HIS A 463 -2.23 37.41 12.55
N ASP A 464 -1.09 37.29 11.88
CA ASP A 464 -0.79 37.95 10.61
C ASP A 464 -1.09 37.02 9.43
N VAL A 465 -2.38 36.91 9.07
CA VAL A 465 -2.85 36.09 7.94
C VAL A 465 -3.19 36.97 6.74
N GLU A 466 -2.56 36.70 5.61
CA GLU A 466 -2.81 37.36 4.33
C GLU A 466 -3.95 36.64 3.58
N TRP A 467 -4.91 37.42 3.08
CA TRP A 467 -6.10 36.89 2.40
C TRP A 467 -5.92 36.85 0.88
N LEU A 468 -6.25 35.71 0.29
CA LEU A 468 -6.26 35.48 -1.15
C LEU A 468 -7.69 35.59 -1.68
N VAL A 469 -7.92 36.60 -2.53
CA VAL A 469 -9.21 36.94 -3.15
C VAL A 469 -9.43 36.12 -4.44
N ALA A 470 -10.65 36.03 -4.97
CA ALA A 470 -10.89 35.53 -6.33
C ALA A 470 -10.06 36.30 -7.41
N PRO A 471 -9.68 35.64 -8.53
CA PRO A 471 -8.89 36.26 -9.60
C PRO A 471 -9.67 37.27 -10.44
#